data_AF-A0A6V7KJX9-F1
#
_entry.id   AF-A0A6V7KJX9-F1
#
_cell.length_a   1.000
_cell.length_b   1.000
_cell.length_c   1.000
_cell.angle_alpha   90.00
_cell.angle_beta   90.00
_cell.angle_gamma   90.00
#
_symmetry.space_group_name_H-M   'P 1'
#
loop_
_entity.id
_entity.type
_entity.pdbx_description
1 polymer ?
#
loop_
_entity_poly.entity_id
_entity_poly.type
_entity_poly.pdbx_seq_one_letter_code
_entity_poly.pdbx_strand_id
1 'polypeptide(L)' 'TQVVNGTWTDLLRQHLLTKYDKFARPSQHFNTTRVNFTLEAYHISI' A
#
# COMPACT_ATOMS: atom_id res chain seq x y z
N THR A 1 -19.07 -26.15 -0.28
CA THR A 1 -17.71 -25.62 -0.51
C THR A 1 -17.84 -24.39 -1.40
N GLN A 2 -17.79 -23.18 -0.83
CA GLN A 2 -17.94 -21.94 -1.61
C GLN A 2 -16.65 -21.65 -2.40
N VAL A 3 -16.79 -21.58 -3.72
CA VAL A 3 -15.73 -21.13 -4.63
C VAL A 3 -15.69 -19.60 -4.52
N VAL A 4 -14.54 -19.06 -4.13
CA VAL A 4 -14.29 -17.62 -4.15
C VAL A 4 -14.32 -17.17 -5.62
N ASN A 5 -15.47 -16.73 -6.12
CA ASN A 5 -15.60 -16.07 -7.43
C ASN A 5 -15.13 -14.60 -7.34
N GLY A 6 -13.98 -14.38 -6.71
CA GLY A 6 -13.31 -13.10 -6.74
C GLY A 6 -12.81 -12.84 -8.16
N THR A 7 -12.99 -11.60 -8.63
CA THR A 7 -12.30 -11.15 -9.85
C THR A 7 -10.80 -11.41 -9.71
N TRP A 8 -10.07 -11.62 -10.81
CA TRP A 8 -8.62 -11.86 -10.76
C TRP A 8 -7.87 -10.80 -9.93
N THR A 9 -8.35 -9.55 -9.95
CA THR A 9 -7.85 -8.44 -9.13
C THR A 9 -8.00 -8.66 -7.63
N ASP A 10 -9.05 -9.35 -7.20
CA ASP A 10 -9.33 -9.64 -5.78
C ASP A 10 -8.39 -10.72 -5.24
N LEU A 11 -8.17 -11.77 -6.04
CA LEU A 11 -7.17 -12.82 -5.74
C LEU A 11 -5.75 -12.24 -5.69
N LEU A 12 -5.42 -11.33 -6.63
CA LEU A 12 -4.13 -10.64 -6.64
C LEU A 12 -3.95 -9.80 -5.37
N ARG A 13 -4.96 -9.03 -4.97
CA ARG A 13 -4.90 -8.21 -3.74
C ARG A 13 -4.70 -9.10 -2.51
N GLN A 14 -5.44 -10.20 -2.41
CA GLN A 14 -5.29 -11.14 -1.30
C GLN A 14 -3.87 -11.70 -1.24
N HIS A 15 -3.33 -12.18 -2.37
CA HIS A 15 -1.98 -12.75 -2.43
C HIS A 15 -0.89 -11.73 -2.08
N LEU A 16 -1.00 -10.48 -2.53
CA LEU A 16 -0.05 -9.42 -2.22
C LEU A 16 -0.03 -9.07 -0.73
N LEU A 17 -1.20 -9.05 -0.08
CA LEU A 17 -1.33 -8.61 1.31
C LEU A 17 -1.13 -9.73 2.34
N THR A 18 -1.28 -11.01 1.94
CA THR A 18 -1.20 -12.16 2.86
C THR A 18 0.15 -12.27 3.58
N LYS A 19 1.25 -11.85 2.94
CA LYS A 19 2.61 -11.91 3.50
C LYS A 19 3.25 -10.53 3.68
N TYR A 20 2.48 -9.45 3.50
CA TYR A 20 3.02 -8.10 3.59
C TYR A 20 3.24 -7.70 5.05
N ASP A 21 4.50 -7.47 5.43
CA ASP A 21 4.83 -6.88 6.73
C ASP A 21 4.70 -5.36 6.64
N LYS A 22 3.65 -4.82 7.28
CA LYS A 22 3.37 -3.38 7.34
C LYS A 22 4.36 -2.58 8.18
N PHE A 23 5.13 -3.23 9.03
CA PHE A 23 6.12 -2.59 9.91
C PHE A 23 7.52 -2.63 9.30
N ALA A 24 7.74 -3.50 8.31
CA ALA A 24 8.96 -3.51 7.53
C ALA A 24 9.01 -2.28 6.62
N ARG A 25 10.10 -1.51 6.72
CA ARG A 25 10.44 -0.51 5.70
C ARG A 25 10.69 -1.20 4.35
N PRO A 26 10.31 -0.60 3.21
CA PRO A 26 10.58 -1.17 1.89
C PRO A 26 12.07 -1.50 1.72
N SER A 27 12.34 -2.74 1.33
CA SER A 27 13.62 -3.43 1.50
C SER A 27 14.66 -3.15 0.42
N GLN A 28 14.82 -1.91 -0.03
CA GLN A 28 16.12 -1.52 -0.59
C GLN A 28 17.00 -1.05 0.56
N HIS A 29 17.45 -2.00 1.38
CA HIS A 29 18.19 -1.78 2.64
C HIS A 29 19.50 -0.99 2.49
N PHE A 30 19.94 -0.74 1.26
CA PHE A 30 21.13 0.03 0.92
C PHE A 30 20.87 1.52 0.65
N ASN A 31 19.62 1.90 0.35
CA ASN A 31 19.28 3.27 -0.06
C ASN A 31 18.30 3.92 0.93
N THR A 32 18.53 5.18 1.26
CA THR A 32 17.58 6.00 2.02
C THR A 32 16.26 6.11 1.24
N THR A 33 15.15 5.75 1.87
CA THR A 33 13.81 5.91 1.29
C THR A 33 13.51 7.40 1.08
N ARG A 34 13.28 7.81 -0.17
CA ARG A 34 12.84 9.18 -0.49
C ARG A 34 11.31 9.22 -0.52
N VAL A 35 10.73 10.01 0.37
CA VAL A 35 9.29 10.24 0.45
C VAL A 35 9.00 11.62 -0.15
N ASN A 36 8.16 11.67 -1.18
CA ASN A 36 7.65 12.92 -1.73
C ASN A 36 6.33 13.24 -1.05
N PHE A 37 6.24 14.41 -0.42
CA PHE A 37 5.00 14.89 0.19
C PHE A 37 4.46 16.07 -0.61
N THR A 38 3.15 16.05 -0.84
CA THR A 38 2.41 17.13 -1.49
C THR A 38 1.34 17.61 -0.53
N LEU A 39 1.32 18.91 -0.23
CA LEU A 39 0.31 19.55 0.59
C LEU A 39 -0.64 20.33 -0.31
N GLU A 40 -1.93 20.00 -0.25
CA GLU A 40 -2.99 20.81 -0.84
C GLU A 40 -3.83 21.40 0.29
N ALA A 41 -3.78 22.72 0.44
CA ALA A 41 -4.60 23.44 1.41
C ALA A 41 -5.90 23.90 0.75
N TYR A 42 -7.02 23.29 1.13
CA TYR A 42 -8.34 23.60 0.55
C TYR A 42 -8.97 24.86 1.15
N HIS A 43 -8.63 25.22 2.39
CA HIS A 43 -9.11 26.43 3.03
C HIS A 43 -8.12 26.88 4.10
N ILE A 44 -7.84 28.19 4.11
CA ILE A 44 -7.05 28.85 5.14
C ILE A 44 -7.86 30.04 5.61
N SER A 45 -8.21 30.06 6.90
CA SER A 45 -8.84 31.20 7.58
C SER A 45 -7.98 31.65 8.75
N ILE A 46 -8.15 32.93 9.10
CA ILE A 46 -7.47 33.64 10.19
C ILE A 46 -8.31 33.59 11.46
#